data_AF-A0A9D5ZSX5-F1
#
_entry.id   AF-A0A9D5ZSX5-F1
#
_cell.length_a   1.000
_cell.length_b   1.000
_cell.length_c   1.000
_cell.angle_alpha   90.00
_cell.angle_beta   90.00
_cell.angle_gamma   90.00
#
_symmetry.space_group_name_H-M   'P 1'
#
loop_
_entity.id
_entity.type
_entity.pdbx_description
1 polymer ?
#
loop_
_entity_poly.entity_id
_entity_poly.type
_entity_poly.pdbx_seq_one_letter_code
_entity_poly.pdbx_strand_id
1 'polypeptide(L)'
;MSNIWLNGYKNRIALTIDHTKITSTLTNFPVMVKLSSSCGITARDMSNIFNSVSDYNNIMVMLADNVTQCYAEVQYWNASTKVGILWVNILSISSSVDTVFYIYYNSSINGASYIAATGNAVSQNVWDSNHHIVTHLEQDPSIGAPQILDSTKNAVNGTSQGSMTSG
;
A
#
# COMPACT_ATOMS: atom_id res chain seq x y z
N MET A 1 23.28 18.32 2.40
CA MET A 1 22.37 17.66 1.44
C MET A 1 21.01 18.32 1.62
N SER A 2 20.50 19.00 0.60
CA SER A 2 19.20 19.68 0.67
C SER A 2 18.11 18.64 0.90
N ASN A 3 17.20 18.95 1.81
CA ASN A 3 15.99 18.16 2.07
C ASN A 3 15.07 18.41 0.86
N ILE A 4 15.31 17.72 -0.26
CA ILE A 4 14.52 17.89 -1.47
C ILE A 4 13.19 17.16 -1.23
N TRP A 5 12.19 17.94 -0.83
CA TRP A 5 10.81 17.48 -0.81
C TRP A 5 10.37 17.20 -2.24
N LEU A 6 9.54 16.18 -2.42
CA LEU A 6 8.93 15.93 -3.71
C LEU A 6 8.00 17.10 -4.06
N ASN A 7 8.24 17.72 -5.22
CA ASN A 7 7.48 18.87 -5.68
C ASN A 7 5.99 18.50 -5.82
N GLY A 8 5.11 19.38 -5.37
CA GLY A 8 3.66 19.21 -5.43
C GLY A 8 3.02 18.50 -4.23
N TYR A 9 3.79 17.93 -3.29
CA TYR A 9 3.26 17.31 -2.06
C TYR A 9 3.48 18.21 -0.85
N LYS A 10 2.42 18.43 -0.04
CA LYS A 10 2.48 19.34 1.11
C LYS A 10 2.91 18.66 2.41
N ASN A 11 2.68 17.35 2.51
CA ASN A 11 2.94 16.61 3.74
C ASN A 11 3.65 15.28 3.43
N ARG A 12 4.40 14.77 4.43
CA ARG A 12 4.97 13.42 4.41
C ARG A 12 4.98 12.77 5.78
N ILE A 13 4.89 11.45 5.82
CA ILE A 13 5.07 10.65 7.04
C ILE A 13 6.21 9.66 6.81
N ALA A 14 7.19 9.64 7.71
CA ALA A 14 8.21 8.60 7.77
C ALA A 14 7.63 7.32 8.38
N LEU A 15 7.90 6.20 7.74
CA LEU A 15 7.64 4.84 8.21
C LEU A 15 8.97 4.10 8.33
N THR A 16 9.11 3.32 9.39
CA THR A 16 10.33 2.60 9.71
C THR A 16 10.00 1.12 9.87
N ILE A 17 10.73 0.27 9.15
CA ILE A 17 10.75 -1.17 9.34
C ILE A 17 11.91 -1.47 10.29
N ASP A 18 11.57 -2.03 11.45
CA ASP A 18 12.51 -2.45 12.49
C ASP A 18 13.30 -3.67 12.01
N HIS A 19 14.60 -3.48 11.78
CA HIS A 19 15.47 -4.55 11.28
C HIS A 19 15.59 -5.73 12.24
N THR A 20 15.33 -5.53 13.54
CA THR A 20 15.37 -6.62 14.53
C THR A 20 14.25 -7.63 14.32
N LYS A 21 13.25 -7.31 13.48
CA LYS A 21 12.17 -8.22 13.05
C LYS A 21 12.47 -8.92 11.73
N ILE A 22 13.65 -8.69 11.14
CA ILE A 22 14.03 -9.17 9.82
C ILE A 22 15.23 -10.11 9.95
N THR A 23 15.03 -11.40 9.66
CA THR A 23 16.07 -12.43 9.85
C THR A 23 17.13 -12.45 8.76
N SER A 24 16.80 -11.95 7.57
CA SER A 24 17.68 -11.86 6.41
C SER A 24 17.19 -10.74 5.50
N THR A 25 18.09 -10.10 4.75
CA THR A 25 17.71 -9.04 3.82
C THR A 25 16.66 -9.53 2.83
N LEU A 26 15.57 -8.79 2.71
CA LEU A 26 14.47 -9.07 1.79
C LEU A 26 14.57 -8.14 0.59
N THR A 27 14.27 -8.66 -0.60
CA THR A 27 14.32 -7.90 -1.86
C THR A 27 12.95 -7.91 -2.51
N ASN A 28 12.50 -6.76 -3.04
CA ASN A 28 11.18 -6.59 -3.67
C ASN A 28 10.04 -7.16 -2.81
N PHE A 29 10.03 -6.79 -1.54
CA PHE A 29 9.13 -7.40 -0.57
C PHE A 29 7.85 -6.55 -0.38
N PRO A 30 6.65 -7.12 -0.59
CA PRO A 30 5.39 -6.45 -0.30
C PRO A 30 5.18 -6.27 1.21
N VAL A 31 5.17 -5.02 1.66
CA VAL A 31 4.93 -4.65 3.06
C VAL A 31 3.51 -4.12 3.22
N MET A 32 2.73 -4.72 4.11
CA MET A 32 1.42 -4.18 4.49
C MET A 32 1.58 -2.95 5.38
N VAL A 33 0.98 -1.84 4.96
CA VAL A 33 0.94 -0.57 5.68
C VAL A 33 -0.50 -0.25 6.03
N LYS A 34 -0.83 -0.41 7.32
CA LYS A 34 -2.12 0.01 7.89
C LYS A 34 -2.06 1.47 8.32
N LEU A 35 -3.04 2.25 7.90
CA LEU A 35 -3.26 3.65 8.27
C LEU A 35 -4.54 3.73 9.09
N SER A 36 -4.44 4.12 10.36
CA SER A 36 -5.60 4.30 11.24
C SER A 36 -5.25 5.17 12.44
N SER A 37 -6.17 5.34 13.39
CA SER A 37 -5.89 6.03 14.67
C SER A 37 -4.90 5.27 15.57
N SER A 38 -4.64 4.00 15.28
CA SER A 38 -3.63 3.20 15.98
C SER A 38 -3.06 2.12 15.07
N CYS A 39 -1.83 2.32 14.59
CA CYS A 39 -1.16 1.38 13.69
C CYS A 39 0.33 1.23 13.98
N GLY A 40 0.92 0.15 13.46
CA GLY A 40 2.31 -0.22 13.67
C GLY A 40 2.60 -0.68 15.10
N ILE A 41 3.88 -0.94 15.39
CA ILE A 41 4.34 -1.45 16.69
C ILE A 41 4.22 -0.43 17.83
N THR A 42 4.16 0.87 17.50
CA THR A 42 4.08 1.96 18.47
C THR A 42 2.67 2.50 18.67
N ALA A 43 1.65 1.86 18.08
CA ALA A 43 0.26 2.31 18.13
C ALA A 43 0.09 3.77 17.67
N ARG A 44 0.90 4.20 16.69
CA ARG A 44 0.93 5.58 16.20
C ARG A 44 -0.40 5.95 15.55
N ASP A 45 -0.90 7.15 15.86
CA ASP A 45 -2.04 7.74 15.17
C ASP A 45 -1.60 8.31 13.80
N MET A 46 -2.15 7.74 12.73
CA MET A 46 -1.97 8.19 11.36
C MET A 46 -3.27 8.69 10.74
N SER A 47 -4.36 8.81 11.52
CA SER A 47 -5.69 9.18 11.03
C SER A 47 -5.76 10.58 10.43
N ASN A 48 -4.80 11.44 10.74
CA ASN A 48 -4.70 12.80 10.18
C ASN A 48 -4.50 12.83 8.66
N ILE A 49 -3.98 11.77 8.03
CA ILE A 49 -3.83 11.69 6.58
C ILE A 49 -5.19 11.86 5.87
N PHE A 50 -6.25 11.26 6.42
CA PHE A 50 -7.60 11.26 5.87
C PHE A 50 -8.28 12.63 5.96
N ASN A 51 -7.79 13.54 6.80
CA ASN A 51 -8.30 14.91 6.84
C ASN A 51 -7.82 15.73 5.63
N SER A 52 -6.73 15.32 4.98
CA SER A 52 -6.12 16.01 3.84
C SER A 52 -6.29 15.29 2.51
N VAL A 53 -6.80 14.06 2.54
CA VAL A 53 -6.86 13.17 1.38
C VAL A 53 -8.19 12.45 1.40
N SER A 54 -9.10 12.86 0.52
CA SER A 54 -10.40 12.20 0.35
C SER A 54 -10.28 10.84 -0.33
N ASP A 55 -9.26 10.66 -1.17
CA ASP A 55 -9.01 9.45 -1.96
C ASP A 55 -7.51 9.19 -2.12
N TYR A 56 -7.12 7.91 -2.16
CA TYR A 56 -5.72 7.47 -2.22
C TYR A 56 -4.93 8.02 -3.42
N ASN A 57 -5.62 8.52 -4.45
CA ASN A 57 -5.03 9.10 -5.65
C ASN A 57 -4.07 10.28 -5.39
N ASN A 58 -4.09 10.92 -4.22
CA ASN A 58 -3.13 11.97 -3.86
C ASN A 58 -2.06 11.50 -2.88
N ILE A 59 -1.74 10.21 -2.91
CA ILE A 59 -0.70 9.56 -2.11
C ILE A 59 0.40 9.04 -3.02
N MET A 60 1.63 9.12 -2.53
CA MET A 60 2.79 8.49 -3.13
C MET A 60 3.66 7.87 -2.05
N VAL A 61 4.28 6.74 -2.36
CA VAL A 61 5.25 6.08 -1.47
C VAL A 61 6.65 6.15 -2.08
N MET A 62 7.64 6.53 -1.28
CA MET A 62 9.00 6.80 -1.74
C MET A 62 10.03 6.25 -0.75
N LEU A 63 11.15 5.72 -1.26
CA LEU A 63 12.26 5.31 -0.41
C LEU A 63 12.96 6.53 0.21
N ALA A 64 13.79 6.27 1.23
CA ALA A 64 14.51 7.32 1.93
C ALA A 64 15.51 8.11 1.07
N ASP A 65 15.85 7.60 -0.12
CA ASP A 65 16.69 8.30 -1.10
C ASP A 65 16.01 9.53 -1.72
N ASN A 66 14.69 9.70 -1.55
CA ASN A 66 13.87 10.73 -2.19
C ASN A 66 13.97 10.76 -3.73
N VAL A 67 14.34 9.63 -4.34
CA VAL A 67 14.40 9.45 -5.80
C VAL A 67 13.55 8.26 -6.26
N THR A 68 13.53 7.17 -5.48
CA THR A 68 12.88 5.93 -5.89
C THR A 68 11.45 5.85 -5.37
N GLN A 69 10.49 5.92 -6.30
CA GLN A 69 9.07 5.70 -6.01
C GLN A 69 8.76 4.19 -5.92
N CYS A 70 7.91 3.82 -4.97
CA CYS A 70 7.49 2.43 -4.77
C CYS A 70 6.10 2.21 -5.37
N TYR A 71 5.89 1.04 -5.97
CA TYR A 71 4.54 0.60 -6.33
C TYR A 71 3.74 0.28 -5.06
N ALA A 72 2.47 0.62 -5.08
CA ALA A 72 1.53 0.37 -4.01
C ALA A 72 0.19 -0.13 -4.53
N GLU A 73 -0.36 -1.10 -3.82
CA GLU A 73 -1.73 -1.56 -3.97
C GLU A 73 -2.55 -1.01 -2.83
N VAL A 74 -3.70 -0.43 -3.18
CA VAL A 74 -4.71 -0.03 -2.21
C VAL A 74 -5.65 -1.21 -2.06
N GLN A 75 -5.44 -1.98 -0.99
CA GLN A 75 -6.34 -3.03 -0.57
C GLN A 75 -7.64 -2.37 -0.07
N TYR A 76 -7.54 -1.50 0.93
CA TYR A 76 -8.70 -0.84 1.54
C TYR A 76 -8.48 0.66 1.71
N TRP A 77 -9.50 1.47 1.46
CA TRP A 77 -9.49 2.90 1.76
C TRP A 77 -10.88 3.41 2.13
N ASN A 78 -11.02 3.96 3.33
CA ASN A 78 -12.24 4.61 3.79
C ASN A 78 -11.90 5.87 4.60
N ALA A 79 -12.08 7.03 3.98
CA ALA A 79 -11.80 8.32 4.61
C ALA A 79 -12.79 8.67 5.75
N SER A 80 -14.02 8.14 5.71
CA SER A 80 -15.03 8.37 6.75
C SER A 80 -14.68 7.64 8.05
N THR A 81 -14.26 6.38 7.97
CA THR A 81 -13.79 5.61 9.13
C THR A 81 -12.33 5.86 9.46
N LYS A 82 -11.61 6.60 8.61
CA LYS A 82 -10.16 6.90 8.70
C LYS A 82 -9.32 5.63 8.78
N VAL A 83 -9.63 4.65 7.93
CA VAL A 83 -8.90 3.38 7.82
C VAL A 83 -8.44 3.18 6.38
N GLY A 84 -7.17 2.80 6.22
CA GLY A 84 -6.58 2.43 4.95
C GLY A 84 -5.61 1.26 5.12
N ILE A 85 -5.54 0.39 4.12
CA ILE A 85 -4.60 -0.72 4.05
C ILE A 85 -3.96 -0.67 2.67
N LEU A 86 -2.63 -0.54 2.67
CA LEU A 86 -1.81 -0.52 1.46
C LEU A 86 -0.84 -1.71 1.48
N TRP A 87 -0.53 -2.27 0.33
CA TRP A 87 0.65 -3.12 0.14
C TRP A 87 1.67 -2.36 -0.67
N VAL A 88 2.88 -2.20 -0.13
CA VAL A 88 3.94 -1.41 -0.76
C VAL A 88 5.12 -2.33 -1.07
N ASN A 89 5.56 -2.35 -2.32
CA ASN A 89 6.77 -3.08 -2.68
C ASN A 89 8.02 -2.28 -2.27
N ILE A 90 8.74 -2.78 -1.26
CA ILE A 90 10.00 -2.21 -0.79
C ILE A 90 11.17 -2.99 -1.41
N LEU A 91 12.00 -2.28 -2.18
CA LEU A 91 13.05 -2.90 -3.00
C LEU A 91 14.11 -3.65 -2.18
N SER A 92 14.44 -3.15 -0.98
CA SER A 92 15.38 -3.77 -0.07
C SER A 92 15.02 -3.44 1.38
N ILE A 93 14.86 -4.48 2.19
CA ILE A 93 14.65 -4.37 3.64
C ILE A 93 15.84 -5.03 4.31
N SER A 94 16.64 -4.25 5.04
CA SER A 94 17.84 -4.73 5.70
C SER A 94 17.52 -5.51 6.98
N SER A 95 18.36 -6.50 7.27
CA SER A 95 18.38 -7.24 8.54
C SER A 95 19.37 -6.67 9.57
N SER A 96 20.12 -5.62 9.21
CA SER A 96 21.17 -5.03 10.06
C SER A 96 20.95 -3.56 10.42
N VAL A 97 20.09 -2.86 9.68
CA VAL A 97 19.75 -1.45 9.92
C VAL A 97 18.30 -1.21 9.56
N ASP A 98 17.64 -0.30 10.28
CA ASP A 98 16.25 0.05 10.03
C ASP A 98 16.06 0.57 8.59
N THR A 99 14.97 0.14 7.96
CA THR A 99 14.61 0.59 6.61
C THR A 99 13.57 1.69 6.73
N VAL A 100 13.88 2.88 6.21
CA VAL A 100 12.97 4.04 6.23
C VAL A 100 12.42 4.30 4.83
N PHE A 101 11.12 4.60 4.78
CA PHE A 101 10.44 5.06 3.58
C PHE A 101 9.36 6.08 3.98
N TYR A 102 8.82 6.79 3.00
CA TYR A 102 7.91 7.91 3.21
C TYR A 102 6.60 7.72 2.46
N ILE A 103 5.50 8.08 3.13
CA ILE A 103 4.22 8.36 2.47
C ILE A 103 4.12 9.86 2.29
N TYR A 104 4.18 10.32 1.05
CA TYR A 104 3.86 11.68 0.65
C TYR A 104 2.36 11.80 0.39
N TYR A 105 1.73 12.87 0.86
CA TYR A 105 0.29 13.08 0.69
C TYR A 105 -0.09 14.57 0.60
N ASN A 106 -1.37 14.85 0.31
CA ASN A 106 -1.91 16.21 0.10
C ASN A 106 -1.20 16.90 -1.08
N SER A 107 -1.41 16.33 -2.26
CA SER A 107 -0.86 16.81 -3.51
C SER A 107 -1.93 17.19 -4.52
N SER A 108 -1.61 18.12 -5.41
CA SER A 108 -2.36 18.34 -6.64
C SER A 108 -1.99 17.35 -7.75
N ILE A 109 -0.96 16.51 -7.53
CA ILE A 109 -0.50 15.48 -8.45
C ILE A 109 -1.27 14.19 -8.16
N ASN A 110 -1.64 13.48 -9.23
CA ASN A 110 -2.26 12.17 -9.14
C ASN A 110 -1.17 11.08 -9.09
N GLY A 111 -1.25 10.18 -8.10
CA GLY A 111 -0.35 9.06 -7.87
C GLY A 111 -0.63 7.81 -8.71
N ALA A 112 -1.65 7.82 -9.57
CA ALA A 112 -2.15 6.66 -10.32
C ALA A 112 -1.11 5.88 -11.14
N SER A 113 0.08 6.43 -11.41
CA SER A 113 1.18 5.72 -12.07
C SER A 113 1.87 4.67 -11.19
N TYR A 114 1.75 4.76 -9.87
CA TYR A 114 2.41 3.84 -8.93
C TYR A 114 1.48 3.31 -7.83
N ILE A 115 0.35 3.97 -7.58
CA ILE A 115 -0.64 3.50 -6.62
C ILE A 115 -1.98 3.27 -7.32
N ALA A 116 -2.60 2.12 -7.08
CA ALA A 116 -3.93 1.82 -7.58
C ALA A 116 -4.63 0.78 -6.70
N ALA A 117 -5.95 0.66 -6.83
CA ALA A 117 -6.72 -0.41 -6.18
C ALA A 117 -6.35 -1.80 -6.70
N THR A 118 -6.69 -2.84 -5.92
CA THR A 118 -6.56 -4.25 -6.32
C THR A 118 -7.13 -4.53 -7.71
N GLY A 119 -6.44 -5.35 -8.50
CA GLY A 119 -6.85 -5.74 -9.86
C GLY A 119 -6.45 -4.74 -10.96
N ASN A 120 -5.81 -3.62 -10.61
CA ASN A 120 -5.24 -2.68 -11.58
C ASN A 120 -3.84 -3.11 -12.02
N ALA A 121 -3.49 -2.91 -13.30
CA ALA A 121 -2.15 -3.24 -13.81
C ALA A 121 -1.00 -2.53 -13.06
N VAL A 122 -1.26 -1.35 -12.47
CA VAL A 122 -0.29 -0.61 -11.66
C VAL A 122 -0.05 -1.31 -10.32
N SER A 123 -1.10 -1.69 -9.60
CA SER A 123 -1.00 -2.37 -8.30
C SER A 123 -0.41 -3.77 -8.42
N GLN A 124 -0.62 -4.44 -9.57
CA GLN A 124 0.02 -5.72 -9.87
C GLN A 124 1.56 -5.68 -9.92
N ASN A 125 2.19 -4.50 -9.98
CA ASN A 125 3.66 -4.37 -9.86
C ASN A 125 4.16 -4.44 -8.41
N VAL A 126 3.25 -4.53 -7.42
CA VAL A 126 3.63 -4.80 -6.03
C VAL A 126 4.14 -6.23 -5.87
N TRP A 127 3.53 -7.17 -6.59
CA TRP A 127 3.79 -8.60 -6.44
C TRP A 127 4.73 -9.09 -7.55
N ASP A 128 5.79 -9.80 -7.14
CA ASP A 128 6.76 -10.36 -8.07
C ASP A 128 6.27 -11.68 -8.71
N SER A 129 7.11 -12.28 -9.55
CA SER A 129 6.79 -13.55 -10.23
C SER A 129 6.70 -14.77 -9.31
N ASN A 130 7.18 -14.67 -8.06
CA ASN A 130 7.10 -15.76 -7.08
C ASN A 130 5.74 -15.77 -6.36
N HIS A 131 4.96 -14.69 -6.49
CA HIS A 131 3.57 -14.65 -6.07
C HIS A 131 2.69 -15.15 -7.22
N HIS A 132 2.19 -16.39 -7.09
CA HIS A 132 1.36 -17.00 -8.13
C HIS A 132 -0.10 -16.56 -8.06
N ILE A 133 -0.63 -16.39 -6.83
CA ILE A 133 -1.98 -15.89 -6.57
C ILE A 133 -1.91 -15.09 -5.27
N VAL A 134 -2.47 -13.88 -5.29
CA VAL A 134 -2.63 -13.06 -4.08
C VAL A 134 -4.05 -12.55 -4.03
N THR A 135 -4.81 -13.02 -3.06
CA THR A 135 -6.22 -12.63 -2.88
C THR A 135 -6.41 -12.15 -1.45
N HIS A 136 -6.94 -10.95 -1.28
CA HIS A 136 -7.21 -10.38 0.05
C HIS A 136 -8.57 -10.80 0.63
N LEU A 137 -9.44 -11.43 -0.19
CA LEU A 137 -10.74 -11.99 0.20
C LEU A 137 -11.66 -10.98 0.92
N GLU A 138 -11.58 -9.71 0.53
CA GLU A 138 -12.32 -8.61 1.15
C GLU A 138 -13.43 -8.04 0.27
N GLN A 139 -13.50 -8.48 -0.98
CA GLN A 139 -14.53 -8.05 -1.90
C GLN A 139 -15.88 -8.64 -1.50
N ASP A 140 -16.94 -7.86 -1.72
CA ASP A 140 -18.31 -8.29 -1.45
C ASP A 140 -18.67 -9.46 -2.40
N PRO A 141 -18.96 -10.67 -1.88
CA PRO A 141 -19.25 -11.83 -2.72
C PRO A 141 -20.60 -11.73 -3.44
N SER A 142 -21.46 -10.77 -3.07
CA SER A 142 -22.77 -10.54 -3.65
C SER A 142 -22.77 -9.63 -4.89
N ILE A 143 -21.64 -9.00 -5.21
CA ILE A 143 -21.49 -8.16 -6.41
C ILE A 143 -21.24 -9.01 -7.66
N GLY A 144 -21.21 -8.36 -8.83
CA GLY A 144 -20.94 -9.01 -10.11
C GLY A 144 -19.56 -9.67 -10.16
N ALA A 145 -19.50 -10.86 -10.76
CA ALA A 145 -18.26 -11.61 -10.93
C ALA A 145 -17.28 -10.92 -11.92
N PRO A 146 -15.95 -11.14 -11.77
CA PRO A 146 -15.32 -11.86 -10.67
C PRO A 146 -15.28 -11.02 -9.39
N GLN A 147 -15.62 -11.62 -8.25
CA GLN A 147 -15.62 -10.90 -6.96
C GLN A 147 -14.24 -10.93 -6.32
N ILE A 148 -13.57 -12.08 -6.34
CA ILE A 148 -12.28 -12.26 -5.69
C ILE A 148 -11.19 -11.92 -6.71
N LEU A 149 -10.57 -10.75 -6.54
CA LEU A 149 -9.53 -10.28 -7.44
C LEU A 149 -8.17 -10.84 -7.03
N ASP A 150 -7.43 -11.34 -8.02
CA ASP A 150 -6.02 -11.69 -7.87
C ASP A 150 -5.17 -10.44 -8.11
N SER A 151 -4.42 -10.05 -7.08
CA SER A 151 -3.53 -8.91 -7.09
C SER A 151 -2.29 -9.11 -7.94
N THR A 152 -2.00 -10.33 -8.39
CA THR A 152 -0.82 -10.61 -9.23
C THR A 152 -1.11 -10.34 -10.71
N LYS A 153 -0.04 -10.29 -11.52
CA LYS A 153 -0.14 -10.20 -12.98
C LYS A 153 -0.77 -11.44 -13.64
N ASN A 154 -0.91 -12.55 -12.91
CA ASN A 154 -1.54 -13.75 -13.43
C ASN A 154 -3.06 -13.58 -13.57
N ALA A 155 -3.64 -12.64 -12.81
CA ALA A 155 -5.05 -12.29 -12.85
C ALA A 155 -5.99 -13.51 -12.74
N VAL A 156 -5.61 -14.48 -11.90
CA VAL A 156 -6.39 -15.70 -11.64
C VAL A 156 -7.53 -15.36 -10.67
N ASN A 157 -8.49 -14.58 -11.17
CA ASN A 157 -9.62 -14.09 -10.37
C ASN A 157 -10.58 -15.23 -10.01
N GLY A 158 -11.12 -15.18 -8.79
CA GLY A 158 -12.12 -16.12 -8.29
C GLY A 158 -13.55 -15.59 -8.45
N THR A 159 -14.47 -16.52 -8.71
CA THR A 159 -15.91 -16.27 -8.72
C THR A 159 -16.55 -16.99 -7.54
N SER A 160 -17.25 -16.24 -6.69
CA SER A 160 -18.02 -16.80 -5.59
C SER A 160 -19.16 -17.68 -6.13
N GLN A 161 -19.37 -18.85 -5.51
CA GLN A 161 -20.43 -19.79 -5.86
C GLN A 161 -21.30 -20.07 -4.63
N GLY A 162 -22.61 -20.24 -4.83
CA GLY A 162 -23.59 -20.38 -3.75
C GLY A 162 -24.08 -19.04 -3.18
N SER A 163 -24.95 -19.11 -2.17
CA SER A 163 -25.58 -17.94 -1.54
C SER A 163 -24.68 -17.33 -0.46
N MET A 164 -23.52 -16.82 -0.84
CA MET A 164 -22.66 -16.05 0.08
C MET A 164 -23.23 -14.64 0.23
N THR A 165 -23.54 -14.24 1.47
CA THR A 165 -23.98 -12.88 1.83
C THR A 165 -22.80 -12.03 2.27
N SER A 166 -22.81 -10.72 2.01
CA SER A 166 -21.86 -9.79 2.61
C SER A 166 -22.07 -9.65 4.12
N GLY A 167 -21.00 -9.30 4.83
CA GLY A 167 -20.98 -9.03 6.27
C GLY A 167 -20.58 -7.59 6.58
#